data_AF-A0A819M5X0-F1
#
_entry.id   AF-A0A819M5X0-F1
#
_cell.length_a   1.000
_cell.length_b   1.000
_cell.length_c   1.000
_cell.angle_alpha   90.00
_cell.angle_beta   90.00
_cell.angle_gamma   90.00
#
_symmetry.space_group_name_H-M   'P 1'
#
loop_
_entity.id
_entity.type
_entity.pdbx_description
1 polymer ?
#
loop_
_entity_poly.entity_id
_entity_poly.type
_entity_poly.pdbx_seq_one_letter_code
_entity_poly.pdbx_strand_id
1 'polypeptide(L)' 'MEQTFRINIADILPKDKKPKPNQKTILSIKRRALPLVPAYSITTHKSQGQTLNNVVIDLKLPNRTDDIAAIYVPLSRVK' A
#
# COMPACT_ATOMS: atom_id res chain seq x y z
N MET A 1 14.38 -8.13 10.02
CA MET A 1 13.35 -7.46 10.86
C MET A 1 12.07 -8.26 10.73
N GLU A 2 11.39 -8.58 11.83
CA GLU A 2 10.15 -9.38 11.81
C GLU A 2 8.94 -8.42 11.87
N GLN A 3 8.04 -8.51 10.87
CA GLN A 3 6.81 -7.71 10.81
C GLN A 3 5.61 -8.62 11.08
N THR A 4 4.71 -8.19 11.97
CA THR A 4 3.47 -8.92 12.27
C THR A 4 2.28 -8.18 11.67
N PHE A 5 1.55 -8.85 10.79
CA PHE A 5 0.30 -8.37 10.21
C PHE A 5 -0.86 -9.03 10.94
N ARG A 6 -1.83 -8.22 11.39
CA ARG A 6 -3.05 -8.70 12.02
C ARG A 6 -4.23 -8.31 11.14
N ILE A 7 -5.06 -9.28 10.79
CA ILE A 7 -6.22 -9.08 9.93
C ILE A 7 -7.43 -9.73 10.59
N ASN A 8 -8.54 -9.02 10.64
CA ASN A 8 -9.80 -9.60 11.06
C ASN A 8 -10.42 -10.35 9.87
N ILE A 9 -10.63 -11.65 10.05
CA ILE A 9 -11.19 -12.56 9.05
C ILE A 9 -12.60 -12.11 8.64
N ALA A 10 -13.36 -11.49 9.56
CA ALA A 10 -14.69 -10.96 9.25
C ALA A 10 -14.66 -9.86 8.16
N ASP A 11 -13.56 -9.11 8.04
CA ASP A 11 -13.41 -8.05 7.04
C ASP A 11 -13.09 -8.61 5.64
N ILE A 12 -12.59 -9.85 5.56
CA ILE A 12 -12.23 -10.53 4.31
C ILE A 12 -13.35 -11.43 3.80
N LEU A 13 -14.14 -12.03 4.71
CA LEU A 13 -15.17 -12.97 4.33
C LEU A 13 -16.33 -12.27 3.59
N PRO A 14 -16.91 -12.90 2.55
CA PRO A 14 -18.15 -12.45 1.95
C PRO A 14 -19.24 -12.30 3.02
N LYS A 15 -20.09 -11.27 2.92
CA LYS A 15 -21.12 -10.95 3.92
C LYS A 15 -22.07 -12.12 4.24
N ASP A 16 -22.23 -13.04 3.30
CA ASP A 16 -23.08 -14.23 3.43
C ASP A 16 -22.46 -15.33 4.31
N LYS A 17 -21.15 -15.28 4.56
CA LYS A 17 -20.43 -16.23 5.42
C LYS A 17 -20.08 -15.56 6.75
N LYS A 18 -20.96 -15.72 7.74
CA LYS A 18 -20.66 -15.30 9.12
C LYS A 18 -19.64 -16.24 9.76
N PRO A 19 -18.64 -15.70 10.48
CA PRO A 19 -17.72 -16.52 11.26
C PRO A 19 -18.47 -17.26 12.37
N LYS A 20 -18.09 -18.51 12.64
CA LYS A 20 -18.69 -19.31 13.73
C LYS A 20 -18.34 -18.65 15.08
N PRO A 21 -19.22 -18.75 16.09
CA PRO A 21 -19.06 -18.03 17.36
C PRO A 21 -17.78 -18.41 18.15
N ASN A 22 -17.23 -19.61 17.91
CA ASN A 22 -16.01 -20.10 18.57
C ASN A 22 -14.75 -20.00 17.70
N GLN A 23 -14.80 -19.29 16.58
CA GLN A 23 -13.67 -19.17 15.65
C GLN A 23 -12.85 -17.93 15.98
N LYS A 24 -11.52 -18.08 16.13
CA LYS A 24 -10.61 -16.93 16.23
C LYS A 24 -10.79 -16.04 15.00
N THR A 25 -11.28 -14.84 15.22
CA THR A 25 -11.56 -13.86 14.17
C THR A 25 -10.31 -13.12 13.71
N ILE A 26 -9.23 -13.13 14.50
CA ILE A 26 -7.98 -12.44 14.16
C ILE A 26 -6.95 -13.42 13.61
N LEU A 27 -6.58 -13.26 12.34
CA LEU A 27 -5.46 -13.92 11.70
C LEU A 27 -4.19 -13.08 11.91
N SER A 28 -3.15 -13.68 12.51
CA SER A 28 -1.86 -13.03 12.72
C SER A 28 -0.78 -13.70 11.87
N ILE A 29 -0.24 -12.98 10.88
CA ILE A 29 0.79 -13.46 9.95
C ILE A 29 2.11 -12.78 10.29
N LYS A 30 3.19 -13.55 10.44
CA LYS A 30 4.53 -13.00 10.66
C LYS A 30 5.35 -13.12 9.37
N ARG A 31 6.01 -12.03 8.98
CA ARG A 31 6.93 -11.98 7.83
C ARG A 31 8.33 -11.64 8.30
N ARG A 32 9.28 -12.53 8.02
CA ARG A 32 10.71 -12.28 8.20
C ARG A 32 11.35 -11.98 6.85
N ALA A 33 11.84 -10.76 6.68
CA ALA A 33 12.54 -10.33 5.48
C ALA A 33 13.69 -9.37 5.84
N LEU A 34 14.58 -9.16 4.87
CA LEU A 34 15.51 -8.02 4.93
C LEU A 34 14.69 -6.73 4.80
N PRO A 35 14.96 -5.69 5.62
CA PRO A 35 14.25 -4.42 5.54
C PRO A 35 14.79 -3.56 4.38
N LEU A 36 14.92 -4.16 3.20
CA LEU A 36 15.46 -3.55 1.99
C LEU A 36 14.40 -3.62 0.90
N VAL A 37 14.26 -2.51 0.16
CA VAL A 37 13.42 -2.41 -1.02
C VAL A 37 14.19 -1.65 -2.11
N PRO A 38 14.02 -2.00 -3.41
CA PRO A 38 14.52 -1.16 -4.49
C PRO A 38 13.97 0.27 -4.36
N ALA A 39 14.84 1.27 -4.55
CA ALA A 39 14.50 2.68 -4.30
C ALA A 39 14.63 3.58 -5.53
N TYR A 40 15.10 3.06 -6.67
CA TYR A 40 15.19 3.84 -7.92
C TYR A 40 13.82 4.21 -8.50
N SER A 41 12.84 3.34 -8.30
CA SER A 41 11.46 3.58 -8.74
C SER A 41 10.53 3.32 -7.57
N ILE A 42 9.63 4.27 -7.32
CA ILE A 42 8.64 4.20 -6.25
C ILE A 42 7.27 4.59 -6.81
N THR A 43 6.23 3.95 -6.30
CA THR A 43 4.84 4.31 -6.65
C THR A 43 4.51 5.70 -6.12
N THR A 44 3.58 6.41 -6.77
CA THR A 44 3.03 7.69 -6.30
C THR A 44 2.71 7.69 -4.80
N HIS A 45 1.97 6.69 -4.32
CA HIS A 45 1.61 6.58 -2.90
C HIS A 45 2.84 6.45 -1.97
N LYS A 46 3.91 5.77 -2.41
CA LYS A 46 5.15 5.65 -1.62
C LYS A 46 5.97 6.93 -1.60
N SER A 47 5.88 7.75 -2.66
CA SER A 47 6.58 9.04 -2.74
C SER A 47 5.95 10.13 -1.86
N GLN A 48 4.70 9.95 -1.41
CA GLN A 48 4.00 10.95 -0.61
C GLN A 48 4.79 11.31 0.66
N GLY A 49 5.00 12.61 0.89
CA GLY A 49 5.77 13.12 2.03
C GLY A 49 7.29 13.12 1.84
N GLN A 50 7.80 12.63 0.70
CA GLN A 50 9.22 12.71 0.36
C GLN A 50 9.55 14.01 -0.38
N THR A 51 10.80 14.45 -0.25
CA THR A 51 11.41 15.50 -1.08
C THR A 51 12.56 14.85 -1.86
N LEU A 52 12.46 14.87 -3.18
CA LEU A 52 13.39 14.24 -4.11
C LEU A 52 14.16 15.34 -4.86
N ASN A 53 15.48 15.17 -5.00
CA ASN A 53 16.31 16.16 -5.70
C ASN A 53 16.06 16.16 -7.21
N ASN A 54 15.88 14.98 -7.79
CA ASN A 54 15.62 14.78 -9.22
C ASN A 54 14.64 13.60 -9.36
N VAL A 55 13.66 13.71 -10.26
CA VAL A 55 12.66 12.67 -10.48
C VAL A 55 12.23 12.63 -11.94
N VAL A 56 11.97 11.42 -12.45
CA VAL A 56 11.25 11.19 -13.70
C VAL A 56 9.88 10.63 -13.33
N ILE A 57 8.81 11.25 -13.82
CA ILE A 57 7.44 10.89 -13.47
C ILE A 57 6.75 10.32 -14.70
N ASP A 58 6.35 9.05 -14.63
CA ASP A 58 5.49 8.42 -15.62
C ASP A 58 4.02 8.72 -15.29
N LEU A 59 3.37 9.52 -16.14
CA LEU A 59 1.96 9.90 -16.02
C LEU A 59 1.03 9.02 -16.86
N LYS A 60 1.48 7.83 -17.29
CA LYS A 60 0.61 6.83 -17.92
C LYS A 60 -0.31 6.20 -16.88
N LEU A 61 -1.40 6.90 -16.57
CA LEU A 61 -2.42 6.42 -15.64
C LEU A 61 -3.23 5.28 -16.29
N PRO A 62 -3.58 4.22 -15.53
CA PRO A 62 -4.50 3.21 -16.02
C PRO A 62 -5.85 3.87 -16.36
N ASN A 63 -6.42 3.49 -17.50
CA ASN A 63 -7.63 4.10 -18.05
C ASN A 63 -8.75 4.22 -16.99
N ARG A 64 -9.21 5.45 -16.73
CA ARG A 64 -10.33 5.87 -15.85
C ARG A 64 -10.03 6.20 -14.38
N THR A 65 -8.78 6.33 -13.93
CA THR A 65 -8.52 6.94 -12.61
C THR A 65 -8.30 8.44 -12.77
N ASP A 66 -9.39 9.21 -12.71
CA ASP A 66 -9.40 10.69 -12.67
C ASP A 66 -8.97 11.23 -11.29
N ASP A 67 -8.15 10.47 -10.55
CA ASP A 67 -7.67 10.90 -9.24
C ASP A 67 -6.55 11.92 -9.45
N ILE A 68 -6.89 13.20 -9.29
CA ILE A 68 -5.97 14.33 -9.36
C ILE A 68 -4.76 14.11 -8.45
N ALA A 69 -4.92 13.38 -7.32
CA ALA A 69 -3.82 13.07 -6.43
C ALA A 69 -2.75 12.19 -7.08
N ALA A 70 -3.13 11.32 -8.04
CA ALA A 70 -2.19 10.48 -8.77
C ALA A 70 -1.18 11.30 -9.60
N ILE A 71 -1.54 12.53 -9.98
CA ILE A 71 -0.71 13.46 -10.75
C ILE A 71 -0.05 14.51 -9.84
N TYR A 72 -0.81 15.12 -8.92
CA TYR A 72 -0.32 16.19 -8.06
C TYR A 72 0.75 15.72 -7.07
N VAL A 73 0.55 14.55 -6.45
CA VAL A 73 1.49 14.03 -5.46
C VAL A 73 2.88 13.83 -6.04
N PRO A 74 3.11 13.12 -7.18
CA PRO A 74 4.46 12.91 -7.69
C PRO A 74 5.09 14.22 -8.19
N LEU A 75 4.32 15.13 -8.81
CA LEU A 75 4.82 16.42 -9.29
C LEU A 75 5.32 17.31 -8.14
N SER A 76 4.68 17.26 -6.98
CA SER A 76 5.04 18.06 -5.80
C SER A 76 6.22 17.49 -4.99
N ARG A 77 6.88 16.43 -5.45
CA ARG A 77 8.02 15.83 -4.72
C ARG A 77 9.36 16.48 -5.04
N VAL A 78 9.44 17.30 -6.08
CA VAL A 78 10.66 18.00 -6.50
C VAL A 78 10.60 19.47 -6.10
N LYS A 79 11.76 20.08 -5.81
CA LYS A 79 11.90 21.51 -5.55
C LYS A 79 12.19 22.28 -6.83
#